data_AF-A0A1F3SGI5-F1
#
_entry.id   AF-A0A1F3SGI5-F1
#
_cell.length_a   1.000
_cell.length_b   1.000
_cell.length_c   1.000
_cell.angle_alpha   90.00
_cell.angle_beta   90.00
_cell.angle_gamma   90.00
#
_symmetry.space_group_name_H-M   'P 1'
#
loop_
_entity.id
_entity.type
_entity.pdbx_description
1 polymer ?
#
loop_
_entity_poly.entity_id
_entity_poly.type
_entity_poly.pdbx_seq_one_letter_code
_entity_poly.pdbx_strand_id
1 'polypeptide(L)'
;MGSKNDMPIMKKAVKVLRELKIQVVVEVVSAHRTPKLMYDFAQKAKKNGVTVIIAGAGGAAHLPGMVASLTTLPVIGVPITVGKLKGLDALLSIVQMPKGVPVACVAIDNAHNAGLLAARIINTQRLNNKSNA
;
A
#
# COMPACT_ATOMS: atom_id res chain seq x y z
N MET A 1 1.59 -4.34 5.93
CA MET A 1 0.71 -5.51 5.59
C MET A 1 0.01 -5.99 6.84
N GLY A 2 -1.13 -6.68 6.73
CA GLY A 2 -1.98 -7.05 7.88
C GLY A 2 -1.45 -8.18 8.75
N SER A 3 -0.63 -9.06 8.18
CA SER A 3 -0.08 -10.26 8.82
C SER A 3 1.31 -10.61 8.30
N LYS A 4 2.11 -11.32 9.08
CA LYS A 4 3.36 -11.93 8.58
C LYS A 4 3.09 -12.93 7.44
N ASN A 5 1.91 -13.53 7.42
CA ASN A 5 1.49 -14.45 6.35
C ASN A 5 1.35 -13.76 4.98
N ASP A 6 1.21 -12.44 4.96
CA ASP A 6 1.15 -11.64 3.73
C ASP A 6 2.54 -11.41 3.12
N MET A 7 3.60 -11.61 3.89
CA MET A 7 4.99 -11.30 3.53
C MET A 7 5.48 -12.02 2.25
N PRO A 8 5.17 -13.30 2.00
CA PRO A 8 5.58 -13.98 0.77
C PRO A 8 5.11 -13.28 -0.52
N ILE A 9 3.96 -12.59 -0.46
CA ILE A 9 3.44 -11.78 -1.57
C ILE A 9 4.10 -10.41 -1.54
N MET A 10 4.03 -9.72 -0.40
CA MET A 10 4.47 -8.32 -0.27
C MET A 10 5.96 -8.13 -0.46
N LYS A 11 6.80 -9.14 -0.19
CA LYS A 11 8.25 -9.09 -0.45
C LYS A 11 8.57 -8.82 -1.93
N LYS A 12 7.66 -9.12 -2.87
CA LYS A 12 7.83 -8.82 -4.29
C LYS A 12 7.88 -7.30 -4.56
N ALA A 13 7.09 -6.50 -3.82
CA ALA A 13 7.17 -5.04 -3.87
C ALA A 13 8.51 -4.54 -3.32
N VAL A 14 8.93 -5.09 -2.18
CA VAL A 14 10.21 -4.72 -1.53
C VAL A 14 11.38 -5.03 -2.45
N LYS A 15 11.38 -6.20 -3.09
CA LYS A 15 12.42 -6.64 -4.01
C LYS A 15 12.61 -5.64 -5.16
N VAL A 16 11.53 -5.33 -5.90
CA VAL A 16 11.63 -4.43 -7.05
C VAL A 16 12.01 -3.01 -6.66
N LEU A 17 11.51 -2.50 -5.52
CA LEU A 17 11.89 -1.17 -5.04
C LEU A 17 13.38 -1.11 -4.66
N ARG A 18 13.91 -2.17 -4.04
CA ARG A 18 15.36 -2.26 -3.73
C ARG A 18 16.22 -2.36 -4.98
N GLU A 19 15.80 -3.14 -5.98
CA GLU A 19 16.47 -3.21 -7.29
C GLU A 19 16.55 -1.83 -7.96
N LEU A 20 15.48 -1.03 -7.82
CA LEU A 20 15.42 0.36 -8.29
C LEU A 20 16.08 1.37 -7.34
N LYS A 21 16.78 0.91 -6.29
CA LYS A 21 17.49 1.73 -5.29
C LYS A 21 16.57 2.73 -4.57
N ILE A 22 15.31 2.35 -4.34
CA ILE A 22 14.34 3.11 -3.55
C ILE A 22 14.36 2.56 -2.11
N GLN A 23 14.47 3.46 -1.13
CA GLN A 23 14.41 3.07 0.29
C GLN A 23 13.00 2.59 0.66
N VAL A 24 12.92 1.51 1.43
CA VAL A 24 11.65 0.88 1.83
C VAL A 24 11.70 0.55 3.31
N VAL A 25 10.67 0.99 4.03
CA VAL A 25 10.36 0.55 5.40
C VAL A 25 9.23 -0.47 5.33
N VAL A 26 9.36 -1.58 6.07
CA VAL A 26 8.39 -2.69 6.04
C VAL A 26 7.84 -2.91 7.44
N GLU A 27 6.52 -2.81 7.58
CA GLU A 27 5.81 -2.94 8.85
C GLU A 27 4.63 -3.93 8.74
N VAL A 28 4.38 -4.64 9.85
CA VAL A 28 3.19 -5.49 10.03
C VAL A 28 2.18 -4.72 10.87
N VAL A 29 1.12 -4.26 10.22
CA VAL A 29 0.11 -3.35 10.75
C VAL A 29 -1.26 -3.92 10.40
N SER A 30 -2.01 -4.37 11.39
CA SER A 30 -3.33 -4.97 11.19
C SER A 30 -4.43 -3.95 11.42
N ALA A 31 -5.28 -3.74 10.41
CA ALA A 31 -6.44 -2.85 10.53
C ALA A 31 -7.42 -3.30 11.62
N HIS A 32 -7.60 -4.62 11.80
CA HIS A 32 -8.57 -5.16 12.75
C HIS A 32 -7.97 -5.46 14.13
N ARG A 33 -6.69 -5.88 14.19
CA ARG A 33 -6.05 -6.33 15.44
C ARG A 33 -5.24 -5.25 16.13
N THR A 34 -4.70 -4.30 15.36
CA THR A 34 -3.87 -3.20 15.88
C THR A 34 -4.31 -1.86 15.25
N PRO A 35 -5.59 -1.47 15.35
CA PRO A 35 -6.13 -0.28 14.66
C PRO A 35 -5.44 1.02 15.09
N LYS A 36 -5.04 1.14 16.37
CA LYS A 36 -4.30 2.33 16.85
C LYS A 36 -2.92 2.45 16.20
N LEU A 37 -2.20 1.34 16.05
CA LEU A 37 -0.91 1.32 15.34
C LEU A 37 -1.06 1.73 13.87
N MET A 38 -2.12 1.24 13.21
CA MET A 38 -2.45 1.65 11.83
C MET A 38 -2.71 3.15 11.74
N TYR A 39 -3.50 3.68 12.66
CA TYR A 39 -3.81 5.10 12.73
C TYR A 39 -2.54 5.94 12.91
N ASP A 40 -1.73 5.59 13.90
CA ASP A 40 -0.48 6.29 14.21
C ASP A 40 0.52 6.23 13.05
N PHE A 41 0.62 5.07 12.38
CA PHE A 41 1.46 4.90 11.19
C PHE A 41 1.01 5.85 10.07
N ALA A 42 -0.28 5.85 9.71
CA ALA A 42 -0.78 6.64 8.59
C ALA A 42 -0.63 8.16 8.82
N GLN A 43 -0.94 8.63 10.02
CA GLN A 43 -0.83 10.05 10.40
C GLN A 43 0.62 10.55 10.42
N LYS A 44 1.56 9.70 10.83
CA LYS A 44 2.99 10.06 10.93
C LYS A 44 3.76 9.84 9.62
N ALA A 45 3.24 9.03 8.69
CA ALA A 45 3.94 8.62 7.48
C ALA A 45 4.57 9.79 6.71
N LYS A 46 3.80 10.85 6.44
CA LYS A 46 4.30 12.04 5.72
C LYS A 46 5.43 12.75 6.47
N LYS A 47 5.29 12.93 7.78
CA LYS A 47 6.32 13.55 8.64
C LYS A 47 7.59 12.69 8.71
N ASN A 48 7.45 11.37 8.60
CA ASN A 48 8.56 10.42 8.57
C ASN A 48 9.21 10.27 7.18
N GLY A 49 8.89 11.15 6.22
CA GLY A 49 9.50 11.15 4.89
C GLY A 49 8.95 10.09 3.94
N VAL A 50 7.83 9.43 4.27
CA VAL A 50 7.18 8.48 3.35
C VAL A 50 6.53 9.24 2.20
N THR A 51 6.82 8.80 0.97
CA THR A 51 6.26 9.39 -0.26
C THR A 51 5.03 8.64 -0.78
N VAL A 52 5.05 7.30 -0.68
CA VAL A 52 4.00 6.40 -1.17
C VAL A 52 3.86 5.25 -0.18
N ILE A 53 2.63 4.82 0.12
CA ILE A 53 2.36 3.67 0.98
C ILE A 53 1.86 2.52 0.11
N ILE A 54 2.43 1.33 0.31
CA ILE A 54 1.91 0.08 -0.28
C ILE A 54 1.32 -0.77 0.85
N ALA A 55 0.02 -1.04 0.78
CA ALA A 55 -0.73 -1.79 1.77
C ALA A 55 -1.30 -3.08 1.15
N GLY A 56 -0.94 -4.23 1.73
CA GLY A 56 -1.49 -5.54 1.36
C GLY A 56 -2.39 -6.11 2.45
N ALA A 57 -3.55 -6.64 2.04
CA ALA A 57 -4.52 -7.32 2.91
C ALA A 57 -5.41 -8.28 2.11
N GLY A 58 -5.91 -9.34 2.77
CA GLY A 58 -6.82 -10.33 2.19
C GLY A 58 -8.17 -10.39 2.90
N GLY A 59 -9.16 -11.03 2.26
CA GLY A 59 -10.52 -11.20 2.81
C GLY A 59 -11.26 -9.87 2.84
N ALA A 60 -11.83 -9.52 4.00
CA ALA A 60 -12.32 -8.17 4.29
C ALA A 60 -11.13 -7.19 4.42
N ALA A 61 -10.53 -6.83 3.29
CA ALA A 61 -9.20 -6.23 3.19
C ALA A 61 -9.18 -4.71 3.47
N HIS A 62 -9.49 -4.29 4.69
CA HIS A 62 -9.70 -2.87 5.04
C HIS A 62 -8.42 -2.03 5.16
N LEU A 63 -7.24 -2.65 5.29
CA LEU A 63 -6.00 -1.92 5.57
C LEU A 63 -5.71 -0.80 4.55
N PRO A 64 -5.79 -1.01 3.22
CA PRO A 64 -5.47 0.04 2.25
C PRO A 64 -6.43 1.23 2.34
N GLY A 65 -7.74 0.98 2.39
CA GLY A 65 -8.76 2.01 2.47
C GLY A 65 -8.68 2.83 3.77
N MET A 66 -8.47 2.16 4.91
CA MET A 66 -8.35 2.83 6.20
C MET A 66 -7.04 3.61 6.35
N VAL A 67 -5.95 3.18 5.72
CA VAL A 67 -4.73 4.00 5.69
C VAL A 67 -4.96 5.23 4.80
N ALA A 68 -5.60 5.06 3.63
CA ALA A 68 -5.91 6.17 2.72
C ALA A 68 -6.83 7.22 3.34
N SER A 69 -7.75 6.84 4.24
CA SER A 69 -8.62 7.81 4.92
C SER A 69 -7.91 8.68 5.97
N LEU A 70 -6.67 8.33 6.33
CA LEU A 70 -5.90 8.96 7.40
C LEU A 70 -4.65 9.69 6.88
N THR A 71 -4.41 9.71 5.58
CA THR A 71 -3.27 10.40 4.98
C THR A 71 -3.58 10.98 3.61
N THR A 72 -2.87 12.03 3.23
CA THR A 72 -2.92 12.58 1.86
C THR A 72 -1.89 11.93 0.94
N LEU A 73 -1.07 11.00 1.45
CA LEU A 73 -0.10 10.29 0.62
C LEU A 73 -0.81 9.30 -0.31
N PRO A 74 -0.28 9.07 -1.52
CA PRO A 74 -0.76 7.99 -2.37
C PRO A 74 -0.68 6.64 -1.65
N VAL A 75 -1.81 5.92 -1.62
CA VAL A 75 -1.90 4.56 -1.09
C VAL A 75 -2.18 3.58 -2.22
N ILE A 76 -1.32 2.58 -2.35
CA ILE A 76 -1.46 1.49 -3.32
C ILE A 76 -1.93 0.24 -2.56
N GLY A 77 -3.07 -0.29 -2.96
CA GLY A 77 -3.67 -1.49 -2.39
C GLY A 77 -3.29 -2.74 -3.17
N VAL A 78 -2.80 -3.76 -2.47
CA VAL A 78 -2.54 -5.11 -3.01
C VAL A 78 -3.56 -6.08 -2.42
N PRO A 79 -4.54 -6.54 -3.21
CA PRO A 79 -5.44 -7.61 -2.79
C PRO A 79 -4.65 -8.90 -2.61
N ILE A 80 -4.79 -9.54 -1.44
CA ILE A 80 -4.10 -10.78 -1.13
C ILE A 80 -5.10 -11.94 -1.14
N THR A 81 -4.76 -13.00 -1.87
CA THR A 81 -5.55 -14.23 -1.89
C THR A 81 -5.56 -14.88 -0.52
N VAL A 82 -6.75 -15.03 0.05
CA VAL A 82 -7.01 -15.84 1.24
C VAL A 82 -8.31 -16.62 1.06
N GLY A 83 -8.43 -17.73 1.79
CA GLY A 83 -9.66 -18.51 1.82
C GLY A 83 -10.12 -19.01 0.45
N LYS A 84 -11.44 -19.08 0.26
CA LYS A 84 -12.07 -19.77 -0.89
C LYS A 84 -12.36 -18.86 -2.09
N LEU A 85 -12.42 -17.54 -1.88
CA LEU A 85 -12.84 -16.57 -2.90
C LEU A 85 -11.72 -16.13 -3.83
N LYS A 86 -10.53 -16.75 -3.72
CA LYS A 86 -9.39 -16.51 -4.62
C LYS A 86 -9.02 -15.03 -4.77
N GLY A 87 -9.19 -14.24 -3.70
CA GLY A 87 -8.86 -12.81 -3.66
C GLY A 87 -9.93 -11.88 -4.24
N LEU A 88 -11.08 -12.37 -4.72
CA LEU A 88 -12.17 -11.51 -5.20
C LEU A 88 -12.75 -10.63 -4.08
N ASP A 89 -12.89 -11.20 -2.88
CA ASP A 89 -13.26 -10.49 -1.65
C ASP A 89 -12.27 -9.37 -1.32
N ALA A 90 -10.98 -9.67 -1.35
CA ALA A 90 -9.92 -8.69 -1.12
C ALA A 90 -9.92 -7.59 -2.19
N LEU A 91 -10.11 -7.96 -3.46
CA LEU A 91 -10.14 -7.03 -4.58
C LEU A 91 -11.27 -6.02 -4.42
N LEU A 92 -12.50 -6.50 -4.22
CA LEU A 92 -13.67 -5.65 -4.05
C LEU A 92 -13.57 -4.79 -2.79
N SER A 93 -13.02 -5.33 -1.70
CA SER A 93 -12.78 -4.58 -0.45
C SER A 93 -11.80 -3.41 -0.61
N ILE A 94 -10.89 -3.47 -1.60
CA ILE A 94 -9.84 -2.47 -1.81
C ILE A 94 -10.21 -1.49 -2.93
N VAL A 95 -10.73 -1.97 -4.06
CA VAL A 95 -10.91 -1.16 -5.28
C VAL A 95 -12.16 -0.29 -5.23
N GLN A 96 -13.21 -0.72 -4.51
CA GLN A 96 -14.53 -0.06 -4.49
C GLN A 96 -14.59 1.09 -3.47
N MET A 97 -13.52 1.86 -3.30
CA MET A 97 -13.53 3.01 -2.41
C MET A 97 -14.53 4.07 -2.90
N PRO A 98 -15.33 4.67 -2.00
CA PRO A 98 -16.25 5.73 -2.36
C PRO A 98 -15.50 7.02 -2.73
N LYS A 99 -16.22 7.97 -3.34
CA LYS A 99 -15.70 9.30 -3.68
C LYS A 99 -15.07 9.96 -2.44
N GLY A 100 -13.84 10.46 -2.59
CA GLY A 100 -13.13 11.26 -1.58
C GLY A 100 -11.88 10.59 -1.00
N VAL A 101 -11.83 9.26 -0.93
CA VAL A 101 -10.69 8.52 -0.33
C VAL A 101 -10.16 7.48 -1.31
N PRO A 102 -9.30 7.87 -2.27
CA PRO A 102 -8.85 6.95 -3.32
C PRO A 102 -7.81 5.94 -2.83
N VAL A 103 -7.86 4.72 -3.38
CA VAL A 103 -6.79 3.71 -3.29
C VAL A 103 -6.43 3.27 -4.70
N ALA A 104 -5.15 3.30 -5.05
CA ALA A 104 -4.66 2.72 -6.30
C ALA A 104 -4.57 1.19 -6.15
N CYS A 105 -5.61 0.48 -6.57
CA CYS A 105 -5.62 -0.99 -6.48
C CYS A 105 -4.85 -1.62 -7.64
N VAL A 106 -4.00 -2.60 -7.35
CA VAL A 106 -3.35 -3.46 -8.37
C VAL A 106 -4.02 -4.84 -8.45
N ALA A 107 -3.57 -5.67 -9.38
CA ALA A 107 -4.02 -7.06 -9.50
C ALA A 107 -3.82 -7.87 -8.21
N ILE A 108 -4.65 -8.90 -8.01
CA ILE A 108 -4.56 -9.85 -6.90
C ILE A 108 -3.15 -10.47 -6.85
N ASP A 109 -2.56 -10.51 -5.65
CA ASP A 109 -1.21 -10.98 -5.34
C ASP A 109 -0.05 -10.30 -6.09
N ASN A 110 -0.34 -9.21 -6.82
CA ASN A 110 0.62 -8.53 -7.67
C ASN A 110 1.32 -7.36 -6.96
N ALA A 111 1.97 -7.68 -5.84
CA ALA A 111 2.79 -6.71 -5.10
C ALA A 111 3.98 -6.18 -5.94
N HIS A 112 4.45 -6.93 -6.94
CA HIS A 112 5.50 -6.45 -7.85
C HIS A 112 5.05 -5.19 -8.60
N ASN A 113 3.85 -5.20 -9.20
CA ASN A 113 3.32 -4.03 -9.89
C ASN A 113 3.02 -2.87 -8.93
N ALA A 114 2.66 -3.15 -7.67
CA ALA A 114 2.54 -2.08 -6.68
C ALA A 114 3.89 -1.37 -6.44
N GLY A 115 4.99 -2.12 -6.38
CA GLY A 115 6.34 -1.56 -6.30
C GLY A 115 6.70 -0.72 -7.53
N LEU A 116 6.41 -1.21 -8.74
CA LEU A 116 6.64 -0.46 -9.98
C LEU A 116 5.80 0.82 -10.04
N LEU A 117 4.53 0.77 -9.63
CA LEU A 117 3.65 1.94 -9.57
C LEU A 117 4.17 2.96 -8.56
N ALA A 118 4.61 2.54 -7.38
CA ALA A 118 5.24 3.42 -6.40
C ALA A 118 6.50 4.11 -6.97
N ALA A 119 7.36 3.36 -7.67
CA ALA A 119 8.54 3.91 -8.31
C ALA A 119 8.20 4.98 -9.36
N ARG A 120 7.16 4.75 -10.17
CA ARG A 120 6.66 5.74 -11.14
C ARG A 120 6.18 7.02 -10.45
N ILE A 121 5.37 6.89 -9.39
CA ILE A 121 4.87 8.04 -8.61
C ILE A 121 6.04 8.86 -8.03
N ILE A 122 7.01 8.19 -7.41
CA ILE A 122 8.19 8.85 -6.82
C ILE A 122 9.00 9.58 -7.90
N ASN A 123 9.18 8.95 -9.07
CA ASN A 123 9.92 9.57 -10.17
C ASN A 123 9.23 10.84 -10.69
N THR A 124 7.91 10.80 -10.88
CA THR A 124 7.14 11.99 -11.31
C THR A 124 7.28 13.14 -10.32
N GLN A 125 7.21 12.88 -9.01
CA GLN A 125 7.39 13.93 -8.00
C GLN A 125 8.81 14.53 -8.03
N ARG A 126 9.84 13.70 -8.23
CA ARG A 126 11.23 14.18 -8.35
C ARG A 126 11.44 15.08 -9.57
N LEU A 127 10.82 14.73 -10.71
CA LEU A 127 10.91 15.56 -11.92
C LEU A 127 10.24 16.92 -11.70
N ASN A 128 9.04 16.94 -11.12
CA ASN A 128 8.34 18.19 -10.81
C ASN A 128 9.15 19.11 -9.88
N ASN A 129 9.82 18.54 -8.87
CA ASN A 129 10.66 19.33 -7.97
C ASN A 129 11.91 19.90 -8.65
N LYS A 130 12.45 19.23 -9.67
CA LYS A 130 13.58 19.74 -10.48
C LYS A 130 13.15 20.79 -11.49
N SER A 131 11.92 20.71 -12.01
CA SER A 131 11.38 21.69 -12.96
C SER A 131 10.97 23.02 -12.31
N ASN A 132 10.76 23.02 -10.99
CA ASN A 132 10.35 24.19 -10.20
C ASN A 132 11.51 24.82 -9.39
N ALA A 133 12.74 24.34 -9.59
CA ALA A 133 13.96 24.83 -8.94
C ALA A 133 14.91 25.40 -10.01
#